data_AF-A0A3C7W4Z3-F1
#
_entry.id   AF-A0A3C7W4Z3-F1
#
_cell.length_a   1.000
_cell.length_b   1.000
_cell.length_c   1.000
_cell.angle_alpha   90.00
_cell.angle_beta   90.00
_cell.angle_gamma   90.00
#
_symmetry.space_group_name_H-M   'P 1'
#
loop_
_entity.id
_entity.type
_entity.pdbx_description
1 polymer ?
#
loop_
_entity_poly.entity_id
_entity_poly.type
_entity_poly.pdbx_seq_one_letter_code
_entity_poly.pdbx_strand_id
1 'polypeptide(L)'
;MKITDFPIFDGRGDEVPGDTFGNNVAFECPQCCHPILAIARKDQRGSSEENPARCRGCGARYVLDVRSGSKKLYVYQLPAQ
;
A
#
# COMPACT_ATOMS: atom_id res chain seq x y z
N MET A 1 12.18 6.41 4.97
CA MET A 1 12.43 6.12 3.55
C MET A 1 11.70 7.14 2.71
N LYS A 2 12.24 7.54 1.55
CA LYS A 2 11.51 8.35 0.57
C LYS A 2 11.15 7.44 -0.61
N ILE A 3 9.87 7.32 -0.89
CA ILE A 3 9.27 6.45 -1.92
C ILE A 3 8.67 7.27 -3.07
N THR A 4 8.97 8.57 -3.16
CA THR A 4 8.49 9.42 -4.25
C THR A 4 8.77 8.79 -5.61
N ASP A 5 7.77 8.78 -6.47
CA ASP A 5 7.79 8.22 -7.83
C ASP A 5 8.00 6.69 -7.89
N PHE A 6 7.78 5.96 -6.80
CA PHE A 6 7.78 4.50 -6.84
C PHE A 6 6.45 4.01 -7.44
N PRO A 7 6.48 3.18 -8.51
CA PRO A 7 5.29 2.49 -8.97
C PRO A 7 4.76 1.51 -7.92
N ILE A 8 3.44 1.36 -7.91
CA ILE A 8 2.69 0.55 -6.95
C ILE A 8 2.21 -0.70 -7.66
N PHE A 9 2.38 -1.85 -7.03
CA PHE A 9 1.93 -3.14 -7.57
C PHE A 9 1.09 -3.90 -6.52
N ASP A 10 0.15 -4.72 -6.95
CA ASP A 10 -0.57 -5.62 -6.06
C ASP A 10 0.23 -6.92 -5.79
N GLY A 11 -0.36 -7.84 -5.01
CA GLY A 11 0.27 -9.13 -4.71
C GLY A 11 0.43 -10.07 -5.92
N ARG A 12 -0.21 -9.77 -7.05
CA ARG A 12 -0.05 -10.49 -8.33
C ARG A 12 1.01 -9.88 -9.22
N GLY A 13 1.49 -8.68 -8.88
CA GLY A 13 2.46 -7.93 -9.67
C GLY A 13 1.82 -7.02 -10.70
N ASP A 14 0.49 -6.85 -10.67
CA ASP A 14 -0.23 -5.91 -11.52
C ASP A 14 -0.07 -4.50 -10.98
N GLU A 15 0.12 -3.52 -11.87
CA GLU A 15 0.27 -2.11 -11.47
C GLU A 15 -1.05 -1.56 -10.93
N VAL A 16 -0.98 -0.88 -9.79
CA VAL A 16 -2.12 -0.28 -9.10
C VAL A 16 -2.06 1.23 -9.27
N PRO A 17 -3.16 1.87 -9.75
CA PRO A 17 -3.23 3.32 -9.81
C PRO A 17 -3.03 3.96 -8.43
N GLY A 18 -2.17 4.98 -8.38
CA GLY A 18 -1.90 5.71 -7.16
C GLY A 18 -0.79 6.74 -7.30
N ASP A 19 -0.45 7.33 -6.16
CA ASP A 19 0.56 8.36 -6.03
C ASP A 19 1.46 8.07 -4.83
N THR A 20 2.77 8.14 -5.04
CA THR A 20 3.78 7.98 -3.99
C THR A 20 4.54 9.29 -3.81
N PHE A 21 4.52 9.83 -2.59
CA PHE A 21 5.18 11.10 -2.29
C PHE A 21 5.75 11.15 -0.87
N GLY A 22 7.06 11.39 -0.78
CA GLY A 22 7.76 11.38 0.49
C GLY A 22 7.73 9.98 1.09
N ASN A 23 7.02 9.78 2.21
CA ASN A 23 6.77 8.46 2.80
C ASN A 23 5.30 8.03 2.68
N ASN A 24 4.45 8.82 2.01
CA ASN A 24 3.03 8.54 1.87
C ASN A 24 2.77 7.85 0.54
N VAL A 25 1.73 7.02 0.54
CA VAL A 25 1.17 6.41 -0.67
C VAL A 25 -0.34 6.48 -0.64
N ALA A 26 -0.92 7.02 -1.70
CA ALA A 26 -2.34 6.95 -1.98
C ALA A 26 -2.55 5.96 -3.13
N PHE A 27 -3.47 5.01 -2.99
CA PHE A 27 -3.74 4.02 -4.03
C PHE A 27 -5.20 3.57 -4.01
N GLU A 28 -5.70 3.10 -5.14
CA GLU A 28 -7.04 2.53 -5.21
C GLU A 28 -7.07 1.13 -4.61
N CYS A 29 -8.09 0.83 -3.80
CA CYS A 29 -8.30 -0.52 -3.30
C CYS A 29 -8.49 -1.50 -4.47
N PRO A 30 -7.64 -2.54 -4.63
CA PRO A 30 -7.78 -3.51 -5.72
C PRO A 30 -9.08 -4.34 -5.70
N GLN A 31 -9.91 -4.22 -4.64
CA GLN A 31 -11.16 -4.97 -4.49
C GLN A 31 -12.42 -4.11 -4.74
N CYS A 32 -12.37 -2.80 -4.47
CA CYS A 32 -13.56 -1.93 -4.56
C CYS A 32 -13.28 -0.52 -5.07
N CYS A 33 -12.07 -0.24 -5.55
CA CYS A 33 -11.61 1.05 -6.08
C CYS A 33 -11.67 2.23 -5.09
N HIS A 34 -12.11 2.01 -3.84
CA HIS A 34 -12.11 3.07 -2.83
C HIS A 34 -10.67 3.51 -2.51
N PRO A 35 -10.39 4.83 -2.41
CA PRO A 35 -9.05 5.31 -2.16
C PRO A 35 -8.54 4.90 -0.77
N ILE A 36 -7.28 4.49 -0.72
CA ILE A 36 -6.57 4.09 0.49
C ILE A 36 -5.34 4.99 0.65
N LEU A 37 -5.11 5.44 1.88
CA LEU A 37 -3.88 6.12 2.28
C LEU A 37 -3.07 5.21 3.21
N ALA A 38 -1.77 5.10 2.95
CA ALA A 38 -0.81 4.40 3.78
C ALA A 38 0.52 5.15 3.85
N ILE A 39 1.38 4.77 4.79
CA ILE A 39 2.64 5.45 5.11
C ILE A 39 3.75 4.42 5.24
N ALA A 40 4.76 4.51 4.38
CA ALA A 40 5.98 3.69 4.38
C ALA A 40 6.97 4.13 5.49
N ARG A 41 6.48 4.16 6.73
CA ARG A 41 7.24 4.46 7.94
C ARG A 41 6.79 3.49 9.04
N LYS A 42 7.76 3.00 9.82
CA LYS A 42 7.51 2.08 10.93
C LYS A 42 6.38 2.59 11.86
N ASP A 43 5.55 1.65 12.33
CA ASP A 43 4.45 1.87 13.27
C ASP A 43 3.39 2.86 12.75
N GLN A 44 3.19 2.90 11.42
CA GLN A 44 2.19 3.73 10.77
C GLN A 44 1.23 2.89 9.93
N ARG A 45 0.14 3.50 9.49
CA ARG A 45 -0.88 2.85 8.67
C ARG A 45 -0.29 2.23 7.40
N GLY A 46 -0.46 0.92 7.23
CA GLY A 46 0.08 0.11 6.15
C GLY A 46 1.52 -0.34 6.37
N SER A 47 2.19 -0.01 7.47
CA SER A 47 3.62 -0.33 7.61
C SER A 47 3.91 -1.78 8.03
N SER A 48 2.92 -2.47 8.61
CA SER A 48 3.02 -3.86 9.07
C SER A 48 1.64 -4.51 9.20
N GLU A 49 1.61 -5.81 9.49
CA GLU A 49 0.36 -6.56 9.70
C GLU A 49 -0.41 -6.10 10.95
N GLU A 50 0.30 -5.60 11.97
CA GLU A 50 -0.27 -5.02 13.19
C GLU A 50 -0.84 -3.62 12.92
N ASN A 51 -0.31 -2.92 11.91
CA ASN A 51 -0.73 -1.58 11.53
C ASN A 51 -1.18 -1.55 10.05
N PRO A 52 -2.20 -2.30 9.63
CA PRO A 52 -2.56 -2.38 8.22
C PRO A 52 -3.31 -1.13 7.75
N ALA A 53 -3.21 -0.83 6.46
CA ALA A 53 -4.07 0.13 5.79
C ALA A 53 -5.43 -0.52 5.50
N ARG A 54 -6.41 -0.23 6.35
CA ARG A 54 -7.79 -0.68 6.14
C ARG A 54 -8.50 0.18 5.09
N CYS A 55 -9.06 -0.45 4.07
CA CYS A 55 -9.97 0.14 3.10
C CYS A 55 -11.29 0.51 3.78
N ARG A 56 -11.78 1.74 3.57
CA ARG A 56 -13.06 2.19 4.15
C ARG A 56 -14.28 1.78 3.33
N GLY A 57 -14.10 1.33 2.09
CA GLY A 57 -15.17 0.81 1.24
C GLY A 57 -15.54 -0.63 1.58
N CYS A 58 -14.61 -1.57 1.38
CA CYS A 58 -14.87 -3.01 1.57
C CYS A 58 -14.28 -3.61 2.85
N GLY A 59 -13.52 -2.84 3.64
CA GLY A 59 -12.88 -3.35 4.86
C GLY A 59 -11.60 -4.18 4.64
N ALA A 60 -11.21 -4.45 3.38
CA ALA A 60 -9.95 -5.14 3.07
C ALA A 60 -8.75 -4.43 3.72
N ARG A 61 -7.74 -5.20 4.10
CA ARG A 61 -6.56 -4.71 4.83
C ARG A 61 -5.32 -4.93 3.99
N TYR A 62 -4.52 -3.89 3.83
CA TYR A 62 -3.30 -3.92 3.02
C TYR A 62 -2.08 -3.52 3.84
N VAL A 63 -0.93 -4.05 3.45
CA VAL A 63 0.36 -3.65 4.02
C VAL A 63 1.33 -3.36 2.86
N LEU A 64 2.26 -2.44 3.11
CA LEU A 64 3.26 -1.98 2.15
C LEU A 64 4.51 -2.86 2.25
N ASP A 65 4.97 -3.38 1.11
CA ASP A 65 6.29 -3.99 0.94
C ASP A 65 7.12 -3.09 0.02
N VAL A 66 8.06 -2.35 0.61
CA VAL A 66 8.87 -1.38 -0.12
C VAL A 66 10.19 -2.01 -0.52
N ARG A 67 10.38 -2.19 -1.83
CA ARG A 67 11.59 -2.74 -2.44
C ARG A 67 12.49 -1.59 -2.90
N SER A 68 13.29 -1.07 -1.98
CA SER A 68 14.16 0.10 -2.25
C SER A 68 15.18 -0.13 -3.36
N GLY A 69 15.75 -1.35 -3.46
CA GLY A 69 16.74 -1.70 -4.49
C GLY A 69 16.18 -1.63 -5.92
N SER A 70 14.89 -1.96 -6.11
CA SER A 70 14.21 -1.92 -7.40
C SER A 70 13.30 -0.70 -7.58
N LYS A 71 13.24 0.19 -6.57
CA LYS A 71 12.32 1.33 -6.51
C LYS A 71 10.85 0.96 -6.76
N LYS A 72 10.39 -0.14 -6.15
CA LYS A 72 8.99 -0.61 -6.27
C LYS A 72 8.30 -0.62 -4.91
N LEU A 73 7.00 -0.40 -4.92
CA LEU A 73 6.14 -0.60 -3.76
C LEU A 73 5.10 -1.66 -4.10
N TYR A 74 4.94 -2.66 -3.23
CA TYR A 74 3.90 -3.66 -3.35
C TYR A 74 2.86 -3.46 -2.24
N VAL A 75 1.58 -3.60 -2.57
CA VAL A 75 0.46 -3.62 -1.61
C VAL A 75 -0.09 -5.04 -1.52
N TYR A 76 0.14 -5.69 -0.39
CA TYR A 76 -0.34 -7.06 -0.15
C TYR A 76 -1.58 -7.04 0.73
N GLN A 77 -2.61 -7.76 0.28
CA GLN A 77 -3.86 -7.92 1.03
C GLN A 77 -3.66 -8.97 2.13
N LEU A 78 -4.05 -8.65 3.36
CA LEU A 78 -4.11 -9.62 4.45
C LEU A 78 -5.34 -10.52 4.32
N PRO A 79 -5.27 -11.78 4.79
CA PRO A 79 -6.42 -12.65 4.89
C PRO A 79 -7.58 -11.98 5.66
N ALA A 80 -8.81 -12.36 5.34
CA ALA A 80 -9.94 -12.07 6.22
C ALA A 80 -9.68 -12.74 7.58
N GLN A 81 -9.95 -12.02 8.66
CA GLN A 81 -9.97 -12.59 10.01
C GLN A 81 -11.30 -13.32 10.20
#